data_AF-A0A495ZIB0-F1
#
_entry.id   AF-A0A495ZIB0-F1
#
_cell.length_a   1.000
_cell.length_b   1.000
_cell.length_c   1.000
_cell.angle_alpha   90.00
_cell.angle_beta   90.00
_cell.angle_gamma   90.00
#
_symmetry.space_group_name_H-M   'P 1'
#
loop_
_entity.id
_entity.type
_entity.pdbx_description
1 polymer ?
#
loop_
_entity_poly.entity_id
_entity_poly.type
_entity_poly.pdbx_seq_one_letter_code
_entity_poly.pdbx_strand_id
1 'polypeptide(L)'
;MQFVMFNLLLFCLPLLSISYLTLCYAESDAKPRTRTPKLLNSSDILRIKSLAFDTVLKLSPDREYLAYTVANPERKSISLPRTAGASSFLPTGALKNHYNSEIWVTHISTRESHILTSDVGGNWAPQWSPDGRYVAFYSDRTGTPQLWVWDRIENKQR
;
A
#
# COMPACT_ATOMS: atom_id res chain seq x y z
N MET A 1 -42.72 4.83 -61.02
CA MET A 1 -43.45 6.12 -61.01
C MET A 1 -44.61 5.96 -60.06
N GLN A 2 -44.83 6.73 -59.00
CA GLN A 2 -44.31 8.03 -58.57
C GLN A 2 -44.70 8.21 -57.08
N PHE A 3 -43.85 8.86 -56.30
CA PHE A 3 -44.09 9.39 -54.94
C PHE A 3 -45.33 10.33 -54.92
N VAL A 4 -46.04 10.62 -53.81
CA VAL A 4 -45.61 11.48 -52.67
C VAL A 4 -46.63 11.42 -51.49
N MET A 5 -46.06 11.47 -50.28
CA MET A 5 -46.49 11.84 -48.91
C MET A 5 -47.82 12.59 -48.65
N PHE A 6 -48.45 12.34 -47.48
CA PHE A 6 -48.50 13.30 -46.33
C PHE A 6 -49.17 12.73 -45.03
N ASN A 7 -48.47 12.89 -43.90
CA ASN A 7 -48.92 13.14 -42.51
C ASN A 7 -49.97 12.24 -41.80
N LEU A 8 -49.57 11.60 -40.68
CA LEU A 8 -50.07 11.91 -39.31
C LEU A 8 -49.37 11.07 -38.20
N LEU A 9 -48.83 11.79 -37.20
CA LEU A 9 -48.81 11.50 -35.74
C LEU A 9 -48.10 10.26 -35.15
N LEU A 10 -47.11 10.59 -34.30
CA LEU A 10 -46.79 10.04 -32.96
C LEU A 10 -46.75 8.51 -32.77
N PHE A 11 -45.62 7.97 -32.30
CA PHE A 11 -45.48 7.30 -30.98
C PHE A 11 -44.11 6.60 -30.86
N CYS A 12 -43.54 6.69 -29.64
CA CYS A 12 -42.69 5.68 -29.00
C CYS A 12 -41.18 5.61 -29.32
N LEU A 13 -40.39 6.50 -28.73
CA LEU A 13 -39.00 6.21 -28.31
C LEU A 13 -38.68 7.00 -27.03
N PRO A 14 -38.75 6.38 -25.84
CA PRO A 14 -37.52 6.25 -25.03
C PRO A 14 -37.55 5.00 -24.12
N LEU A 15 -37.11 3.84 -24.60
CA LEU A 15 -36.98 2.65 -23.74
C LEU A 15 -35.64 1.92 -23.83
N LEU A 16 -34.70 2.39 -24.65
CA LEU A 16 -33.42 1.70 -24.88
C LEU A 16 -32.24 2.24 -24.05
N SER A 17 -32.40 3.31 -23.27
CA SER A 17 -31.32 3.83 -22.40
C SER A 17 -31.33 3.25 -20.99
N ILE A 18 -32.44 2.69 -20.52
CA ILE A 18 -32.57 2.15 -19.17
C ILE A 18 -31.98 0.74 -19.07
N SER A 19 -31.86 0.02 -20.20
CA SER A 19 -31.39 -1.37 -20.24
C SER A 19 -29.90 -1.54 -19.92
N TYR A 20 -29.07 -0.50 -20.09
CA TYR A 20 -27.62 -0.58 -19.80
C TYR A 20 -27.26 -0.27 -18.35
N LEU A 21 -28.15 0.38 -17.59
CA LEU A 21 -27.92 0.71 -16.18
C LEU A 21 -28.24 -0.45 -15.22
N THR A 22 -28.93 -1.48 -15.69
CA THR A 22 -29.38 -2.60 -14.84
C THR A 22 -28.36 -3.74 -14.71
N LEU A 23 -27.25 -3.73 -15.45
CA LEU A 23 -26.28 -4.85 -15.42
C LEU A 23 -25.13 -4.71 -14.41
N CYS A 24 -25.04 -3.61 -13.65
CA CYS A 24 -23.96 -3.41 -12.68
C CYS A 24 -24.34 -3.75 -11.23
N TYR A 25 -25.55 -4.24 -10.97
CA TYR A 25 -25.91 -4.79 -9.66
C TYR A 25 -25.62 -6.29 -9.65
N ALA A 26 -24.33 -6.65 -9.65
CA ALA A 26 -23.92 -7.94 -9.15
C ALA A 26 -24.08 -7.88 -7.62
N GLU A 27 -25.24 -8.33 -7.15
CA GLU A 27 -25.54 -8.47 -5.74
C GLU A 27 -24.52 -9.41 -5.11
N SER A 28 -23.68 -8.89 -4.24
CA SER A 28 -22.70 -9.67 -3.51
C SER A 28 -23.47 -10.58 -2.53
N ASP A 29 -23.65 -11.85 -2.88
CA ASP A 29 -24.20 -12.92 -2.02
C ASP A 29 -23.36 -13.22 -0.75
N ALA A 30 -22.41 -12.35 -0.39
CA ALA A 30 -21.63 -12.47 0.83
C ALA A 30 -22.51 -12.24 2.06
N LYS A 31 -22.98 -13.34 2.65
CA LYS A 31 -23.63 -13.39 3.97
C LYS A 31 -22.85 -12.52 4.98
N PRO A 32 -23.49 -11.56 5.68
CA PRO A 32 -22.79 -10.71 6.63
C PRO A 32 -22.14 -11.57 7.70
N ARG A 33 -20.81 -11.51 7.80
CA ARG A 33 -20.07 -12.19 8.86
C ARG A 33 -20.38 -11.50 10.18
N THR A 34 -21.36 -12.00 10.93
CA THR A 34 -21.64 -11.61 12.31
C THR A 34 -20.58 -12.19 13.25
N ARG A 35 -19.37 -11.63 13.18
CA ARG A 35 -18.37 -11.80 14.23
C ARG A 35 -18.58 -10.68 15.24
N THR A 36 -18.88 -11.02 16.49
CA THR A 36 -18.80 -10.06 17.60
C THR A 36 -17.38 -9.48 17.61
N PRO A 37 -17.21 -8.16 17.41
CA PRO A 37 -15.87 -7.59 17.35
C PRO A 37 -15.19 -7.78 18.71
N LYS A 38 -13.96 -8.32 18.68
CA LYS A 38 -13.12 -8.40 19.87
C LYS A 38 -12.79 -6.96 20.30
N LEU A 39 -13.10 -6.62 21.56
CA LEU A 39 -12.67 -5.34 22.13
C LEU A 39 -11.14 -5.29 22.17
N LEU A 40 -10.57 -4.18 21.70
CA LEU A 40 -9.13 -3.93 21.74
C LEU A 40 -8.75 -3.35 23.11
N ASN A 41 -7.67 -3.87 23.69
CA ASN A 41 -7.13 -3.36 24.95
C ASN A 41 -6.17 -2.21 24.67
N SER A 42 -5.82 -1.42 25.69
CA SER A 42 -4.83 -0.33 25.54
C SER A 42 -3.49 -0.84 25.01
N SER A 43 -3.06 -2.04 25.44
CA SER A 43 -1.86 -2.69 24.92
C SER A 43 -1.95 -3.01 23.43
N ASP A 44 -3.12 -3.33 22.91
CA ASP A 44 -3.31 -3.68 21.50
C ASP A 44 -3.21 -2.43 20.63
N ILE A 45 -3.70 -1.30 21.12
CA ILE A 45 -3.63 0.00 20.42
C ILE A 45 -2.17 0.42 20.20
N LEU A 46 -1.31 0.20 21.18
CA LEU A 46 0.12 0.55 21.10
C LEU A 46 0.90 -0.31 20.09
N ARG A 47 0.30 -1.38 19.58
CA ARG A 47 0.92 -2.35 18.66
C ARG A 47 0.40 -2.21 17.23
N ILE A 48 -0.54 -1.29 16.99
CA ILE A 48 -1.12 -1.09 15.67
C ILE A 48 -0.03 -0.63 14.70
N LYS A 49 0.21 -1.43 13.66
CA LYS A 49 1.02 -1.04 12.52
C LYS A 49 0.22 -0.09 11.64
N SER A 50 0.87 0.94 11.13
CA SER A 50 0.26 1.90 10.22
C SER A 50 1.14 2.09 8.99
N LEU A 51 0.57 2.67 7.94
CA LEU A 51 1.41 3.27 6.90
C LEU A 51 2.35 4.28 7.57
N ALA A 52 3.62 4.24 7.18
CA ALA A 52 4.60 5.18 7.68
C ALA A 52 4.27 6.60 7.19
N PHE A 53 4.76 7.61 7.91
CA PHE A 53 4.70 8.99 7.46
C PHE A 53 5.30 9.10 6.04
N ASP A 54 4.72 9.95 5.19
CA ASP A 54 5.12 10.21 3.78
C ASP A 54 5.21 9.01 2.83
N THR A 55 4.78 7.81 3.24
CA THR A 55 4.88 6.64 2.37
C THR A 55 4.12 6.85 1.07
N VAL A 56 4.82 6.64 -0.04
CA VAL A 56 4.22 6.55 -1.37
C VAL A 56 4.10 5.07 -1.72
N LEU A 57 2.91 4.65 -2.15
CA LEU A 57 2.67 3.30 -2.67
C LEU A 57 3.34 3.17 -4.04
N LYS A 58 4.20 2.16 -4.21
CA LYS A 58 5.03 1.98 -5.40
C LYS A 58 4.63 0.71 -6.12
N LEU A 59 3.93 0.87 -7.23
CA LEU A 59 3.56 -0.21 -8.11
C LEU A 59 4.78 -0.70 -8.89
N SER A 60 4.97 -2.01 -8.96
CA SER A 60 6.01 -2.63 -9.79
C SER A 60 5.71 -2.40 -11.29
N PRO A 61 6.73 -2.41 -12.17
CA PRO A 61 6.54 -2.21 -13.61
C PRO A 61 5.57 -3.22 -14.25
N ASP A 62 5.59 -4.47 -13.78
CA ASP A 62 4.68 -5.55 -14.21
C ASP A 62 3.25 -5.43 -13.63
N ARG A 63 3.02 -4.48 -12.72
CA ARG A 63 1.74 -4.22 -12.03
C ARG A 63 1.23 -5.36 -11.15
N GLU A 64 2.11 -6.26 -10.74
CA GLU A 64 1.74 -7.39 -9.88
C GLU A 64 2.00 -7.12 -8.41
N TYR A 65 2.93 -6.22 -8.08
CA TYR A 65 3.41 -5.98 -6.73
C TYR A 65 3.31 -4.51 -6.32
N LEU A 66 3.04 -4.28 -5.04
CA LEU A 66 3.05 -2.98 -4.41
C LEU A 66 4.08 -2.94 -3.29
N ALA A 67 5.07 -2.06 -3.42
CA ALA A 67 6.04 -1.76 -2.36
C ALA A 67 5.60 -0.52 -1.58
N TYR A 68 5.68 -0.56 -0.26
CA TYR A 68 5.28 0.54 0.62
C TYR A 68 5.97 0.44 1.98
N THR A 69 5.90 1.53 2.75
CA THR A 69 6.55 1.61 4.06
C THR A 69 5.50 1.52 5.18
N VAL A 70 5.78 0.67 6.16
CA VAL A 70 4.92 0.42 7.33
C VAL A 70 5.68 0.80 8.60
N ALA A 71 5.08 1.63 9.44
CA ALA A 71 5.56 1.90 10.77
C ALA A 71 5.20 0.72 11.70
N ASN A 72 6.21 0.15 12.35
CA ASN A 72 6.05 -0.98 13.26
C ASN A 72 6.44 -0.59 14.70
N PRO A 73 5.50 -0.17 15.56
CA PRO A 73 5.82 0.34 16.90
C PRO A 73 6.48 -0.72 17.81
N GLU A 74 6.28 -2.01 17.55
CA GLU A 74 6.84 -3.11 18.34
C GLU A 74 8.32 -3.38 18.06
N ARG A 75 8.91 -2.71 17.07
CA ARG A 75 10.26 -3.00 16.60
C ARG A 75 11.32 -2.50 17.58
N LYS A 76 12.31 -3.36 17.88
CA LYS A 76 13.56 -2.95 18.54
C LYS A 76 14.43 -2.21 17.54
N SER A 77 14.75 -0.96 17.83
CA SER A 77 15.65 -0.15 17.03
C SER A 77 16.71 0.50 17.89
N ILE A 78 17.58 1.25 17.22
CA ILE A 78 18.64 2.03 17.83
C ILE A 78 18.01 2.94 18.87
N SER A 79 18.38 2.73 20.14
CA SER A 79 17.79 3.43 21.27
C SER A 79 18.00 4.94 21.12
N LEU A 80 16.91 5.69 21.16
CA LEU A 80 16.94 7.13 21.14
C LEU A 80 17.59 7.65 22.44
N PRO A 81 18.60 8.53 22.36
CA PRO A 81 19.08 9.26 23.53
C PRO A 81 17.92 10.04 24.14
N ARG A 82 17.87 10.13 25.48
CA ARG A 82 16.80 10.83 26.22
C ARG A 82 16.65 12.31 25.80
N THR A 83 17.69 12.89 25.21
CA THR A 83 17.73 14.26 24.66
C THR A 83 17.17 14.41 23.25
N ALA A 84 16.84 13.31 22.54
CA ALA A 84 16.31 13.32 21.17
C ALA A 84 14.84 13.78 21.05
N GLY A 85 14.25 14.28 22.14
CA GLY A 85 12.87 14.79 22.16
C GLY A 85 12.65 15.95 21.19
N ALA A 86 13.64 16.83 21.02
CA ALA A 86 13.55 18.04 20.19
C ALA A 86 14.15 17.91 18.78
N SER A 87 14.86 16.83 18.47
CA SER A 87 15.51 16.64 17.16
C SER A 87 14.57 15.96 16.17
N SER A 88 14.50 16.49 14.94
CA SER A 88 13.88 15.82 13.79
C SER A 88 14.69 14.62 13.28
N PHE A 89 15.96 14.51 13.70
CA PHE A 89 16.89 13.47 13.28
C PHE A 89 17.24 12.51 14.41
N LEU A 90 17.38 11.23 14.06
CA LEU A 90 17.98 10.18 14.88
C LEU A 90 19.49 10.42 15.01
N PRO A 91 20.18 9.82 16.01
CA PRO A 91 21.63 9.86 16.09
C PRO A 91 22.35 9.34 14.84
N THR A 92 21.67 8.48 14.07
CA THR A 92 22.16 7.96 12.79
C THR A 92 22.17 9.03 11.69
N GLY A 93 21.45 10.15 11.88
CA GLY A 93 21.19 11.16 10.85
C GLY A 93 19.92 10.89 10.03
N ALA A 94 19.26 9.75 10.22
CA ALA A 94 17.95 9.49 9.60
C ALA A 94 16.85 10.39 10.19
N LEU A 95 15.80 10.65 9.42
CA LEU A 95 14.63 11.35 9.94
C LEU A 95 13.91 10.47 10.97
N LYS A 96 13.51 11.07 12.09
CA LYS A 96 12.77 10.40 13.17
C LYS A 96 11.44 9.80 12.70
N ASN A 97 10.85 10.33 11.64
CA ASN A 97 9.60 9.82 11.06
C ASN A 97 9.73 8.41 10.45
N HIS A 98 10.94 8.00 10.05
CA HIS A 98 11.21 6.66 9.52
C HIS A 98 11.67 5.68 10.61
N TYR A 99 11.70 6.13 11.86
CA TYR A 99 12.00 5.28 13.01
C TYR A 99 11.04 4.08 13.00
N ASN A 100 11.60 2.89 13.25
CA ASN A 100 10.84 1.63 13.27
C ASN A 100 10.04 1.31 11.99
N SER A 101 10.42 1.89 10.85
CA SER A 101 9.75 1.63 9.59
C SER A 101 10.33 0.41 8.86
N GLU A 102 9.46 -0.29 8.14
CA GLU A 102 9.75 -1.51 7.40
C GLU A 102 9.24 -1.37 5.96
N ILE A 103 9.97 -1.94 5.00
CA ILE A 103 9.48 -2.07 3.63
C ILE A 103 8.66 -3.35 3.52
N TRP A 104 7.44 -3.20 3.03
CA TRP A 104 6.52 -4.28 2.74
C TRP A 104 6.30 -4.35 1.22
N VAL A 105 6.20 -5.58 0.71
CA VAL A 105 5.79 -5.85 -0.66
C VAL A 105 4.58 -6.77 -0.65
N THR A 106 3.54 -6.36 -1.35
CA THR A 106 2.29 -7.11 -1.48
C THR A 106 2.02 -7.46 -2.92
N HIS A 107 1.74 -8.73 -3.18
CA HIS A 107 1.19 -9.17 -4.45
C HIS A 107 -0.30 -8.82 -4.54
N ILE A 108 -0.69 -8.11 -5.58
CA ILE A 108 -1.99 -7.41 -5.65
C ILE A 108 -3.16 -8.38 -5.77
N SER A 109 -3.03 -9.43 -6.60
CA SER A 109 -4.12 -10.36 -6.87
C SER A 109 -4.31 -11.38 -5.73
N THR A 110 -3.22 -11.93 -5.19
CA THR A 110 -3.27 -12.92 -4.09
C THR A 110 -3.39 -12.27 -2.72
N ARG A 111 -3.08 -10.98 -2.59
CA ARG A 111 -2.99 -10.22 -1.32
C ARG A 111 -1.90 -10.75 -0.37
N GLU A 112 -1.01 -11.58 -0.87
CA GLU A 112 0.12 -12.07 -0.11
C GLU A 112 1.12 -10.93 0.13
N SER A 113 1.52 -10.74 1.38
CA SER A 113 2.42 -9.66 1.77
C SER A 113 3.63 -10.22 2.49
N HIS A 114 4.82 -9.72 2.14
CA HIS A 114 6.06 -10.08 2.80
C HIS A 114 6.85 -8.83 3.19
N ILE A 115 7.56 -8.93 4.31
CA ILE A 115 8.41 -7.87 4.85
C ILE A 115 9.80 -8.05 4.25
N LEU A 116 10.31 -7.01 3.58
CA LEU A 116 11.64 -7.05 2.97
C LEU A 116 12.76 -6.79 3.98
N THR A 117 12.48 -6.02 5.03
CA THR A 117 13.49 -5.44 5.92
C THR A 117 13.16 -5.71 7.40
N SER A 118 13.57 -6.86 7.93
CA SER A 118 13.39 -7.23 9.35
C SER A 118 14.60 -6.87 10.25
N ASP A 119 15.65 -6.27 9.68
CA ASP A 119 16.90 -5.91 10.38
C ASP A 119 16.83 -4.55 11.09
N VAL A 120 17.55 -4.36 12.21
CA VAL A 120 17.57 -3.15 13.07
C VAL A 120 17.56 -1.83 12.29
N GLY A 121 16.86 -0.80 12.80
CA GLY A 121 16.81 0.54 12.19
C GLY A 121 15.49 0.87 11.49
N GLY A 122 15.44 2.01 10.81
CA GLY A 122 14.38 2.42 9.92
C GLY A 122 14.68 2.01 8.47
N ASN A 123 13.63 1.73 7.71
CA ASN A 123 13.70 1.46 6.28
C ASN A 123 12.60 2.25 5.58
N TRP A 124 12.93 3.02 4.54
CA TRP A 124 11.97 3.94 3.92
C TRP A 124 12.25 4.20 2.43
N ALA A 125 11.27 4.84 1.79
CA ALA A 125 11.30 5.29 0.39
C ALA A 125 11.66 4.20 -0.63
N PRO A 126 10.90 3.08 -0.68
CA PRO A 126 11.17 2.01 -1.65
C PRO A 126 10.99 2.51 -3.08
N GLN A 127 11.81 2.02 -4.02
CA GLN A 127 11.66 2.23 -5.45
C GLN A 127 11.95 0.93 -6.20
N TRP A 128 11.07 0.55 -7.13
CA TRP A 128 11.31 -0.55 -8.03
C TRP A 128 12.37 -0.19 -9.07
N SER A 129 13.22 -1.15 -9.42
CA SER A 129 14.01 -1.07 -10.64
C SER A 129 13.10 -1.15 -11.89
N PRO A 130 13.54 -0.60 -13.03
CA PRO A 130 12.73 -0.62 -14.26
C PRO A 130 12.36 -2.02 -14.77
N ASP A 131 13.19 -3.02 -14.46
CA ASP A 131 12.96 -4.43 -14.79
C ASP A 131 12.10 -5.17 -13.73
N GLY A 132 11.72 -4.50 -12.64
CA GLY A 132 10.92 -5.06 -11.55
C GLY A 132 11.64 -6.11 -10.69
N ARG A 133 12.94 -6.38 -10.94
CA ARG A 133 13.69 -7.39 -10.18
C ARG A 133 14.10 -6.89 -8.80
N TYR A 134 14.42 -5.61 -8.67
CA TYR A 134 15.00 -5.05 -7.47
C TYR A 134 14.11 -3.99 -6.84
N VAL A 135 14.23 -3.85 -5.52
CA VAL A 135 13.70 -2.71 -4.76
C VAL A 135 14.84 -2.01 -4.05
N ALA A 136 15.13 -0.77 -4.42
CA ALA A 136 16.07 0.08 -3.71
C ALA A 136 15.35 0.85 -2.59
N PHE A 137 15.99 1.04 -1.44
CA PHE A 137 15.42 1.77 -0.30
C PHE A 137 16.53 2.33 0.59
N TYR A 138 16.20 3.29 1.45
CA TYR A 138 17.14 3.78 2.46
C TYR A 138 17.02 2.99 3.75
N SER A 139 18.15 2.72 4.41
CA SER A 139 18.17 2.18 5.77
C SER A 139 19.34 2.73 6.57
N ASP A 140 19.10 3.00 7.86
CA ASP A 140 20.10 3.45 8.82
C ASP A 140 20.64 2.32 9.71
N ARG A 141 20.41 1.07 9.32
CA ARG A 141 20.77 -0.15 10.07
C ARG A 141 22.25 -0.27 10.44
N THR A 142 23.13 0.36 9.68
CA THR A 142 24.59 0.39 9.91
C THR A 142 25.05 1.61 10.71
N GLY A 143 24.10 2.37 11.30
CA GLY A 143 24.38 3.55 12.10
C GLY A 143 24.36 4.86 11.32
N THR A 144 24.24 4.81 9.99
CA THR A 144 24.00 5.99 9.12
C THR A 144 23.09 5.59 7.96
N PRO A 145 22.24 6.50 7.42
CA PRO A 145 21.45 6.24 6.23
C PRO A 145 22.31 5.83 5.03
N GLN A 146 22.02 4.65 4.49
CA GLN A 146 22.66 4.12 3.29
C GLN A 146 21.57 3.63 2.31
N LEU A 147 21.96 3.51 1.04
CA LEU A 147 21.12 2.89 0.02
C LEU A 147 21.32 1.36 0.06
N TRP A 148 20.20 0.64 0.12
CA TRP A 148 20.15 -0.82 0.13
C TRP A 148 19.30 -1.30 -1.03
N VAL A 149 19.55 -2.53 -1.48
CA VAL A 149 18.80 -3.15 -2.57
C VAL A 149 18.32 -4.53 -2.15
N TRP A 150 17.05 -4.83 -2.39
CA TRP A 150 16.52 -6.18 -2.28
C TRP A 150 16.30 -6.78 -3.67
N ASP A 151 16.78 -8.00 -3.88
CA ASP A 151 16.54 -8.82 -5.07
C ASP A 151 15.30 -9.69 -4.83
N ARG A 152 14.25 -9.46 -5.62
CA ARG A 152 12.98 -10.20 -5.55
C ARG A 152 13.12 -11.67 -5.91
N ILE A 153 14.00 -11.98 -6.87
CA ILE A 153 14.15 -13.33 -7.41
C ILE A 153 14.95 -14.19 -6.45
N GLU A 154 16.03 -13.64 -5.90
CA GLU A 154 16.86 -14.35 -4.92
C GLU A 154 16.33 -14.24 -3.49
N ASN A 155 15.37 -13.34 -3.25
CA ASN A 155 14.88 -12.94 -1.93
C ASN A 155 16.01 -12.57 -0.96
N LYS A 156 16.91 -11.69 -1.41
CA LYS A 156 18.12 -11.30 -0.66
C LYS A 156 18.32 -9.79 -0.68
N GLN A 157 18.77 -9.25 0.45
CA GLN A 157 19.21 -7.87 0.57
C GLN A 157 20.72 -7.77 0.24
N ARG A 158 21.13 -6.67 -0.39
CA ARG A 158 22.50 -6.33 -0.80
C ARG A 158 22.80 -4.88 -0.47
#